data_AF-A0A352F247-F1
#
_entry.id   AF-A0A352F247-F1
#
_cell.length_a   1.000
_cell.length_b   1.000
_cell.length_c   1.000
_cell.angle_alpha   90.00
_cell.angle_beta   90.00
_cell.angle_gamma   90.00
#
_symmetry.space_group_name_H-M   'P 1'
#
loop_
_entity.id
_entity.type
_entity.pdbx_description
1 polymer ?
#
loop_
_entity_poly.entity_id
_entity_poly.type
_entity_poly.pdbx_seq_one_letter_code
_entity_poly.pdbx_strand_id
1 'polypeptide(L)'
;MTTYHPDLANGRWFTMTLAAQLGNVGSEYERALRWKERGDDVRFEHAFARLLELLDLTIVDPRWKNHRLKELTRLREVICDELSNEVREFNDRNDLRNYFLYFGILARSERDRAADALVV
;
A
#
# COMPACT_ATOMS: atom_id res chain seq x y z
N MET A 1 8.62 13.83 -9.79
CA MET A 1 8.31 12.89 -8.68
C MET A 1 9.45 11.88 -8.66
N THR A 2 10.11 11.69 -7.51
CA THR A 2 11.22 10.72 -7.39
C THR A 2 10.67 9.30 -7.50
N THR A 3 11.27 8.47 -8.34
CA THR A 3 10.89 7.05 -8.50
C THR A 3 11.80 6.20 -7.60
N TYR A 4 11.23 5.52 -6.61
CA TYR A 4 11.96 4.63 -5.70
C TYR A 4 11.91 3.18 -6.18
N HIS A 5 10.91 2.81 -6.99
CA HIS A 5 10.78 1.46 -7.55
C HIS A 5 10.72 1.49 -9.09
N PRO A 6 11.86 1.67 -9.77
CA PRO A 6 11.90 1.83 -11.23
C PRO A 6 11.30 0.62 -11.97
N ASP A 7 11.60 -0.60 -11.54
CA ASP A 7 11.05 -1.82 -12.16
C ASP A 7 9.54 -1.95 -11.98
N LEU A 8 9.00 -1.48 -10.84
CA LEU A 8 7.57 -1.50 -10.58
C LEU A 8 6.86 -0.47 -11.45
N ALA A 9 7.40 0.76 -11.49
CA ALA A 9 6.89 1.84 -12.31
C ALA A 9 6.94 1.51 -13.81
N ASN A 10 7.91 0.72 -14.25
CA ASN A 10 8.10 0.34 -15.66
C ASN A 10 7.18 -0.81 -16.15
N GLY A 11 6.07 -1.07 -15.46
CA GLY A 11 5.04 -1.99 -15.97
C GLY A 11 4.71 -3.15 -15.04
N ARG A 12 5.69 -3.66 -14.27
CA ARG A 12 5.49 -4.85 -13.42
C ARG A 12 4.41 -4.64 -12.37
N TRP A 13 4.25 -3.42 -11.86
CA TRP A 13 3.19 -3.12 -10.89
C TRP A 13 1.80 -3.37 -11.47
N PHE A 14 1.59 -3.05 -12.74
CA PHE A 14 0.29 -3.20 -13.41
C PHE A 14 -0.02 -4.64 -13.82
N THR A 15 0.90 -5.59 -13.64
CA THR A 15 0.61 -7.02 -13.81
C THR A 15 0.14 -7.68 -12.51
N MET A 16 0.32 -7.03 -11.36
CA MET A 16 -0.11 -7.54 -10.06
C MET A 16 -1.63 -7.46 -9.92
N THR A 17 -2.21 -8.36 -9.10
CA THR A 17 -3.61 -8.24 -8.66
C THR A 17 -3.77 -7.04 -7.73
N LEU A 18 -4.99 -6.55 -7.55
CA LEU A 18 -5.26 -5.47 -6.59
C LEU A 18 -4.81 -5.87 -5.17
N ALA A 19 -5.01 -7.13 -4.78
CA ALA A 19 -4.58 -7.64 -3.48
C ALA A 19 -3.06 -7.59 -3.33
N ALA A 20 -2.30 -7.99 -4.35
CA ALA A 20 -0.85 -7.91 -4.33
C ALA A 20 -0.35 -6.45 -4.30
N GLN A 21 -0.99 -5.54 -5.04
CA GLN A 21 -0.66 -4.11 -4.99
C GLN A 21 -0.89 -3.56 -3.57
N LEU A 22 -2.08 -3.75 -3.00
CA LEU A 22 -2.41 -3.25 -1.66
C LEU A 22 -1.64 -3.95 -0.53
N GLY A 23 -1.27 -5.22 -0.68
CA GLY A 23 -0.38 -5.89 0.28
C GLY A 23 1.04 -5.31 0.30
N ASN A 24 1.57 -4.92 -0.88
CA ASN A 24 2.86 -4.23 -0.97
C ASN A 24 2.80 -2.80 -0.43
N VAL A 25 1.73 -2.04 -0.74
CA VAL A 25 1.43 -0.74 -0.12
C VAL A 25 1.42 -0.89 1.41
N GLY A 26 0.71 -1.89 1.91
CA GLY A 26 0.64 -2.20 3.34
C GLY A 26 2.00 -2.49 4.01
N SER A 27 2.93 -3.09 3.27
CA SER A 27 4.28 -3.35 3.78
C SER A 27 5.08 -2.06 3.98
N GLU A 28 4.91 -1.06 3.10
CA GLU A 28 5.51 0.27 3.28
C GLU A 28 4.79 1.09 4.35
N TYR A 29 3.46 0.92 4.49
CA TYR A 29 2.69 1.51 5.58
C TYR A 29 3.20 1.07 6.96
N GLU A 30 3.37 -0.24 7.16
CA GLU A 30 3.95 -0.80 8.39
C GLU A 30 5.37 -0.26 8.66
N ARG A 31 6.20 -0.11 7.62
CA ARG A 31 7.55 0.45 7.76
C ARG A 31 7.51 1.91 8.18
N ALA A 32 6.70 2.73 7.52
CA ALA A 32 6.54 4.14 7.85
C ALA A 32 6.06 4.29 9.30
N LEU A 33 4.99 3.59 9.67
CA LEU A 33 4.44 3.65 11.03
C LEU A 33 5.47 3.24 12.09
N ARG A 34 6.23 2.16 11.87
CA ARG A 34 7.29 1.72 12.81
C ARG A 34 8.40 2.75 12.99
N TRP A 35 8.82 3.44 11.93
CA TRP A 35 9.87 4.46 12.04
C TRP A 35 9.35 5.73 12.69
N LYS A 36 8.09 6.11 12.41
CA LYS A 36 7.40 7.19 13.10
C LYS A 36 7.29 6.94 14.61
N GLU A 37 6.87 5.74 15.01
CA GLU A 37 6.80 5.33 16.42
C GLU A 37 8.17 5.37 17.14
N ARG A 38 9.27 5.27 16.38
CA ARG A 38 10.64 5.32 16.90
C ARG A 38 11.26 6.73 16.87
N GLY A 39 10.56 7.73 16.31
CA GLY A 39 11.11 9.07 16.10
C GLY A 39 12.29 9.12 15.12
N ASP A 40 12.35 8.17 14.18
CA ASP A 40 13.39 8.15 13.13
C ASP A 40 12.84 8.79 11.86
N ASP A 41 12.91 10.12 11.80
CA ASP A 41 12.30 10.93 10.74
C ASP A 41 12.84 10.58 9.35
N VAL A 42 14.15 10.35 9.23
CA VAL A 42 14.77 10.01 7.95
C VAL A 42 14.22 8.70 7.41
N ARG A 43 14.17 7.65 8.23
CA ARG A 43 13.63 6.35 7.78
C ARG A 43 12.13 6.39 7.58
N PHE A 44 11.41 7.20 8.37
CA PHE A 44 10.00 7.47 8.17
C PHE A 44 9.75 8.09 6.79
N GLU A 45 10.41 9.19 6.46
CA GLU A 45 10.25 9.90 5.19
C GLU A 45 10.53 8.99 3.99
N HIS A 46 11.61 8.19 4.05
CA HIS A 46 11.91 7.22 2.99
C HIS A 46 10.86 6.12 2.83
N ALA A 47 10.27 5.62 3.93
CA ALA A 47 9.19 4.64 3.86
C ALA A 47 7.87 5.27 3.41
N PHE A 48 7.58 6.49 3.86
CA PHE A 48 6.37 7.21 3.51
C PHE A 48 6.36 7.61 2.02
N ALA A 49 7.49 8.08 1.49
CA ALA A 49 7.61 8.38 0.06
C ALA A 49 7.40 7.14 -0.83
N ARG A 50 7.91 5.97 -0.41
CA ARG A 50 7.68 4.68 -1.09
C ARG A 50 6.22 4.24 -0.99
N LEU A 51 5.60 4.38 0.18
CA LEU A 51 4.18 4.10 0.37
C LEU A 51 3.32 4.91 -0.61
N LEU A 52 3.56 6.22 -0.69
CA LEU A 52 2.83 7.11 -1.60
C LEU A 52 3.07 6.75 -3.07
N GLU A 53 4.31 6.44 -3.46
CA GLU A 53 4.62 6.00 -4.82
C GLU A 53 3.82 4.74 -5.20
N LEU A 54 3.81 3.71 -4.36
CA LEU A 54 3.11 2.46 -4.65
C LEU A 54 1.59 2.65 -4.69
N LEU A 55 1.04 3.50 -3.81
CA LEU A 55 -0.38 3.83 -3.82
C LEU A 55 -0.76 4.66 -5.05
N ASP A 56 0.07 5.62 -5.45
CA ASP A 56 -0.14 6.43 -6.65
C ASP A 56 -0.07 5.57 -7.92
N LEU A 57 0.88 4.62 -8.00
CA LEU A 57 0.90 3.60 -9.06
C LEU A 57 -0.38 2.76 -9.09
N THR A 58 -0.95 2.43 -7.92
CA THR A 58 -2.23 1.71 -7.83
C THR A 58 -3.41 2.58 -8.28
N ILE A 59 -3.42 3.86 -7.93
CA ILE A 59 -4.48 4.82 -8.30
C ILE A 59 -4.52 5.06 -9.82
N VAL A 60 -3.36 5.17 -10.47
CA VAL A 60 -3.29 5.47 -11.92
C VAL A 60 -3.59 4.25 -12.79
N ASP A 61 -3.60 3.04 -12.21
CA ASP A 61 -3.89 1.80 -12.91
C ASP A 61 -5.28 1.84 -13.59
N PRO A 62 -5.34 1.77 -14.93
CA PRO A 62 -6.60 1.85 -15.66
C PRO A 62 -7.64 0.80 -15.26
N ARG A 63 -7.19 -0.37 -14.75
CA ARG A 63 -8.07 -1.46 -14.30
C ARG A 63 -8.96 -1.03 -13.13
N TRP A 64 -8.51 -0.06 -12.35
CA TRP A 64 -9.20 0.41 -11.14
C TRP A 64 -9.94 1.74 -11.31
N LYS A 65 -10.01 2.29 -12.53
CA LYS A 65 -10.79 3.51 -12.89
C LYS A 65 -12.30 3.27 -12.92
N ASN A 66 -12.84 2.66 -11.87
CA ASN A 66 -14.25 2.43 -11.62
C ASN A 66 -14.60 2.90 -10.19
N HIS A 67 -15.58 2.28 -9.54
CA HIS A 67 -15.94 2.62 -8.15
C HIS A 67 -14.75 2.56 -7.18
N ARG A 68 -13.73 1.72 -7.47
CA ARG A 68 -12.53 1.58 -6.65
C ARG A 68 -11.64 2.82 -6.64
N LEU A 69 -11.67 3.65 -7.69
CA LEU A 69 -10.82 4.84 -7.76
C LEU A 69 -11.10 5.77 -6.58
N LYS A 70 -12.37 5.98 -6.24
CA LYS A 70 -12.79 6.81 -5.10
C LYS A 70 -12.27 6.26 -3.77
N GLU A 71 -12.33 4.94 -3.60
CA GLU A 71 -11.83 4.26 -2.40
C GLU A 71 -10.31 4.35 -2.29
N LEU A 72 -9.58 4.20 -3.41
CA LEU A 72 -8.12 4.30 -3.43
C LEU A 72 -7.65 5.73 -3.13
N THR A 73 -8.31 6.75 -3.68
CA THR A 73 -8.00 8.15 -3.35
C THR A 73 -8.35 8.48 -1.91
N ARG A 74 -9.45 7.93 -1.38
CA ARG A 74 -9.81 8.09 0.04
C ARG A 74 -8.81 7.41 0.96
N LEU A 75 -8.34 6.21 0.61
CA LEU A 75 -7.29 5.52 1.35
C LEU A 75 -6.02 6.38 1.42
N ARG A 76 -5.65 7.05 0.31
CA ARG A 76 -4.51 7.98 0.27
C ARG A 76 -4.70 9.15 1.23
N GLU A 77 -5.88 9.78 1.25
CA GLU A 77 -6.21 10.85 2.20
C GLU A 77 -6.05 10.38 3.65
N VAL A 78 -6.66 9.24 4.00
CA VAL A 78 -6.60 8.68 5.36
C VAL A 78 -5.18 8.36 5.79
N ILE A 79 -4.36 7.79 4.92
CA ILE A 79 -2.94 7.51 5.19
C ILE A 79 -2.16 8.80 5.44
N CYS A 80 -2.35 9.82 4.60
CA CYS A 80 -1.69 11.10 4.76
C CYS A 80 -2.09 11.76 6.08
N ASP A 81 -3.37 11.76 6.42
CA ASP A 81 -3.85 12.30 7.69
C ASP A 81 -3.23 11.55 8.88
N GLU A 82 -3.26 10.22 8.88
CA GLU A 82 -2.70 9.42 9.98
C GLU A 82 -1.17 9.58 10.13
N LEU A 83 -0.43 9.56 9.02
CA LEU A 83 1.03 9.60 9.04
C LEU A 83 1.62 11.01 9.07
N SER A 84 0.88 12.06 8.73
CA SER A 84 1.39 13.45 8.82
C SER A 84 1.08 14.12 10.17
N ASN A 85 0.09 13.64 10.93
CA ASN A 85 -0.26 14.24 12.22
C ASN A 85 0.79 13.92 13.31
N GLU A 86 1.32 14.94 13.98
CA GLU A 86 2.26 14.78 15.12
C GLU A 86 1.59 14.17 16.35
N VAL A 87 0.30 14.45 16.54
CA VAL A 87 -0.50 13.92 17.65
C VAL A 87 -1.35 12.77 17.14
N ARG A 88 -1.20 11.57 17.75
CA ARG A 88 -2.16 10.48 17.63
C ARG A 88 -3.46 10.92 18.34
N GLU A 89 -4.33 11.65 17.66
CA GLU A 89 -5.76 11.52 17.94
C GLU A 89 -6.17 10.16 17.37
N PHE A 90 -5.83 9.09 18.11
CA PHE A 90 -6.16 7.72 17.79
C PHE A 90 -7.68 7.57 17.98
N ASN A 91 -8.46 8.06 17.03
CA ASN A 91 -9.85 7.70 16.96
C ASN A 91 -9.90 6.20 16.61
N ASP A 92 -10.58 5.46 17.47
CA ASP A 92 -10.67 4.00 17.61
C ASP A 92 -11.32 3.28 16.39
N ARG A 93 -11.22 3.87 15.19
CA ARG A 93 -12.15 3.67 14.07
C ARG A 93 -11.50 3.29 12.75
N ASN A 94 -10.17 3.29 12.61
CA ASN A 94 -9.49 2.89 11.38
C ASN A 94 -8.18 2.14 11.66
N ASP A 95 -8.25 0.81 11.78
CA ASP A 95 -7.05 -0.03 11.81
C ASP A 95 -6.60 -0.37 10.39
N LEU A 96 -5.80 0.54 9.80
CA LEU A 96 -5.20 0.32 8.49
C LEU A 96 -4.23 -0.87 8.48
N ARG A 97 -3.62 -1.26 9.62
CA ARG A 97 -2.74 -2.44 9.67
C ARG A 97 -3.54 -3.69 9.32
N ASN A 98 -4.70 -3.87 9.95
CA ASN A 98 -5.58 -4.99 9.66
C ASN A 98 -6.14 -4.94 8.22
N TYR A 99 -6.55 -3.77 7.75
CA TYR A 99 -6.98 -3.57 6.35
C TYR A 99 -5.93 -4.10 5.36
N PHE A 100 -4.67 -3.68 5.53
CA PHE A 100 -3.58 -4.11 4.66
C PHE A 100 -3.17 -5.57 4.86
N LEU A 101 -3.20 -6.07 6.10
CA LEU A 101 -2.92 -7.47 6.41
C LEU A 101 -3.85 -8.40 5.64
N TYR A 102 -5.15 -8.08 5.56
CA TYR A 102 -6.10 -8.89 4.81
C TYR A 102 -5.79 -8.95 3.31
N PHE A 103 -5.33 -7.85 2.71
CA PHE A 103 -4.84 -7.87 1.33
C PHE A 103 -3.56 -8.69 1.17
N GLY A 104 -2.64 -8.65 2.14
CA GLY A 104 -1.46 -9.51 2.15
C GLY A 104 -1.80 -11.00 2.19
N ILE A 105 -2.76 -11.38 3.05
CA ILE A 105 -3.28 -12.76 3.13
C ILE A 105 -3.95 -13.17 1.81
N LEU A 106 -4.79 -12.30 1.26
CA LEU A 106 -5.47 -12.57 -0.02
C LEU A 106 -4.48 -12.73 -1.17
N ALA A 107 -3.49 -11.84 -1.27
CA ALA A 107 -2.44 -11.92 -2.29
C ALA A 107 -1.66 -13.24 -2.20
N ARG A 108 -1.39 -13.72 -0.98
CA ARG A 108 -0.77 -15.02 -0.76
C ARG A 108 -1.65 -16.16 -1.25
N SER A 109 -2.93 -16.15 -0.89
CA SER A 109 -3.89 -17.18 -1.33
C SER A 109 -4.10 -17.19 -2.85
N GLU A 110 -4.13 -16.02 -3.51
CA GLU A 110 -4.20 -15.93 -4.97
C GLU A 110 -2.97 -16.54 -5.65
N ARG A 111 -1.78 -16.29 -5.10
CA ARG A 111 -0.54 -16.86 -5.62
C ARG A 111 -0.49 -18.37 -5.48
N ASP A 112 -0.87 -18.89 -4.31
CA ASP A 112 -0.86 -20.32 -4.05
C ASP A 112 -1.85 -21.04 -4.99
N ARG A 113 -3.06 -20.48 -5.19
CA ARG A 113 -4.03 -20.99 -6.19
C ARG A 113 -3.50 -20.97 -7.63
N ALA A 114 -2.79 -19.90 -8.01
CA ALA A 114 -2.20 -19.80 -9.34
C ALA A 114 -1.07 -20.82 -9.54
N ALA A 115 -0.29 -21.10 -8.51
CA ALA A 115 0.76 -22.12 -8.54
C ALA A 115 0.15 -23.52 -8.68
N ASP A 116 -0.89 -23.84 -7.93
CA ASP A 116 -1.59 -25.13 -8.02
C ASP A 116 -2.19 -25.36 -9.41
N ALA A 117 -2.75 -24.32 -10.03
CA ALA A 117 -3.33 -24.39 -11.37
C ALA A 117 -2.30 -24.62 -12.50
N LEU A 118 -1.01 -24.40 -12.25
CA LEU A 118 0.08 -24.63 -13.21
C LEU A 118 0.67 -26.05 -13.11
N VAL A 119 0.31 -26.79 -12.06
CA VAL A 119 0.80 -28.16 -11.80
C VAL A 119 -0.20 -29.22 -12.28
N VAL A 120 -1.42 -28.82 -12.66
CA VAL A 120 -2.50 -29.64 -13.24
C VAL A 120 -2.47 -29.54 -14.76
#